data_AF-A0A1A9IUQ1-F1
#
_entry.id   AF-A0A1A9IUQ1-F1
#
_cell.length_a   1.000
_cell.length_b   1.000
_cell.length_c   1.000
_cell.angle_alpha   90.00
_cell.angle_beta   90.00
_cell.angle_gamma   90.00
#
_symmetry.space_group_name_H-M   'P 1'
#
loop_
_entity.id
_entity.type
_entity.pdbx_description
1 polymer ?
#
loop_
_entity_poly.entity_id
_entity_poly.type
_entity_poly.pdbx_seq_one_letter_code
_entity_poly.pdbx_strand_id
1 'polypeptide(L)'
;MNDYFPSVLAGPRPAQYRLILTAGEHSAGHIRRIVRTHLAEWGLAELTDAVELGVTELVANVVRHVPDRHCTLVLLQRGAGVRVEVTDGSSELPVAPAEVPWEAESGRGLLLLDAVADKWGVDRWRQGGKTVWFECGPAPCPPDQVRG
;
A
#
# COMPACT_ATOMS: atom_id res chain seq x y z
N MET A 1 -48.87 11.60 1.28
CA MET A 1 -47.79 11.66 0.27
C MET A 1 -46.53 11.31 1.03
N ASN A 2 -46.20 10.01 1.10
CA ASN A 2 -45.06 9.50 1.84
C ASN A 2 -43.98 9.23 0.80
N ASP A 3 -42.98 10.10 0.73
CA ASP A 3 -41.82 9.89 -0.13
C ASP A 3 -40.92 8.85 0.53
N TYR A 4 -41.11 7.61 0.08
CA TYR A 4 -40.22 6.49 0.34
C TYR A 4 -38.96 6.69 -0.50
N PHE A 5 -37.88 7.21 0.11
CA PHE A 5 -36.55 7.13 -0.48
C PHE A 5 -36.01 5.72 -0.26
N PRO A 6 -35.86 4.87 -1.31
CA PRO A 6 -35.27 3.56 -1.12
C PRO A 6 -33.78 3.73 -0.78
N SER A 7 -33.34 3.09 0.31
CA SER A 7 -31.94 3.04 0.78
C SER A 7 -30.98 2.28 -0.15
N VAL A 8 -31.19 2.33 -1.47
CA VAL A 8 -30.51 1.49 -2.47
C VAL A 8 -29.62 2.34 -3.37
N LEU A 9 -28.63 3.04 -2.79
CA LEU A 9 -27.49 3.60 -3.53
C LEU A 9 -26.18 3.58 -2.73
N ALA A 10 -26.07 2.75 -1.69
CA ALA A 10 -24.75 2.36 -1.21
C ALA A 10 -24.34 1.14 -2.03
N GLY A 11 -23.54 1.34 -3.09
CA GLY A 11 -22.81 0.23 -3.71
C GLY A 11 -22.06 -0.58 -2.64
N PRO A 12 -21.64 -1.82 -2.94
CA PRO A 12 -20.86 -2.60 -1.97
C PRO A 12 -19.71 -1.73 -1.45
N ARG A 13 -19.63 -1.56 -0.12
CA ARG A 13 -18.50 -0.83 0.46
C ARG A 13 -17.23 -1.52 -0.04
N PRO A 14 -16.24 -0.76 -0.56
CA PRO A 14 -15.00 -1.38 -1.00
C PRO A 14 -14.43 -2.20 0.14
N ALA A 15 -14.02 -3.43 -0.17
CA ALA A 15 -13.44 -4.30 0.84
C ALA A 15 -12.19 -3.63 1.45
N GLN A 16 -12.07 -3.73 2.77
CA GLN A 16 -10.95 -3.16 3.49
C GLN A 16 -10.46 -4.11 4.58
N TYR A 17 -9.16 -4.08 4.81
CA TYR A 17 -8.53 -4.78 5.92
C TYR A 17 -7.63 -3.81 6.68
N ARG A 18 -7.64 -3.90 8.02
CA ARG A 18 -6.84 -3.05 8.90
C ARG A 18 -6.12 -3.89 9.94
N LEU A 19 -4.82 -3.64 10.10
CA LEU A 19 -3.97 -4.26 11.10
C LEU A 19 -3.19 -3.18 11.84
N ILE A 20 -3.28 -3.19 13.17
CA ILE A 20 -2.41 -2.40 14.04
C ILE A 20 -1.32 -3.32 14.56
N LEU A 21 -0.07 -2.89 14.50
CA LEU A 21 1.06 -3.73 14.90
C LEU A 21 2.24 -2.92 15.43
N THR A 22 3.11 -3.59 16.16
CA THR A 22 4.50 -3.18 16.38
C THR A 22 5.36 -3.97 15.41
N ALA A 23 5.99 -3.29 14.46
CA ALA A 23 6.77 -3.91 13.40
C ALA A 23 8.11 -4.45 13.93
N GLY A 24 8.47 -5.67 13.53
CA GLY A 24 9.76 -6.30 13.77
C GLY A 24 10.25 -7.03 12.53
N GLU A 25 11.44 -7.63 12.62
CA GLU A 25 12.12 -8.28 11.48
C GLU A 25 11.27 -9.38 10.81
N HIS A 26 10.43 -10.08 11.58
CA HIS A 26 9.56 -11.13 11.07
C HIS A 26 8.18 -10.64 10.60
N SER A 27 7.83 -9.37 10.83
CA SER A 27 6.50 -8.84 10.50
C SER A 27 6.22 -8.87 9.01
N ALA A 28 7.23 -8.63 8.16
CA ALA A 28 7.04 -8.61 6.70
C ALA A 28 6.53 -9.94 6.15
N GLY A 29 7.05 -11.08 6.63
CA GLY A 29 6.59 -12.40 6.20
C GLY A 29 5.12 -12.66 6.54
N HIS A 30 4.70 -12.27 7.75
CA HIS A 30 3.30 -12.40 8.17
C HIS A 30 2.39 -11.48 7.35
N ILE A 31 2.80 -10.24 7.13
CA ILE A 31 2.03 -9.26 6.37
C ILE A 31 1.86 -9.69 4.91
N ARG A 32 2.89 -10.24 4.26
CA ARG A 32 2.77 -10.79 2.90
C ARG A 32 1.71 -11.88 2.82
N ARG A 33 1.65 -12.80 3.80
CA ARG A 33 0.61 -13.84 3.85
C ARG A 33 -0.80 -13.25 4.01
N ILE A 34 -0.95 -12.20 4.81
CA ILE A 34 -2.22 -11.48 4.99
C ILE A 34 -2.64 -10.80 3.68
N VAL A 35 -1.72 -10.07 3.05
CA VAL A 35 -1.92 -9.40 1.76
C VAL A 35 -2.38 -10.39 0.71
N ARG A 36 -1.67 -11.52 0.54
CA ARG A 36 -2.02 -12.56 -0.42
C ARG A 36 -3.42 -13.11 -0.22
N THR A 37 -3.80 -13.36 1.03
CA THR A 37 -5.14 -13.87 1.37
C THR A 37 -6.21 -12.88 0.92
N HIS A 38 -6.07 -11.60 1.27
CA HIS A 38 -7.07 -10.59 0.93
C HIS A 38 -7.11 -10.25 -0.56
N LEU A 39 -5.96 -10.20 -1.24
CA LEU A 39 -5.95 -10.00 -2.69
C LEU A 39 -6.64 -11.15 -3.42
N ALA A 40 -6.42 -12.40 -2.99
CA ALA A 40 -7.15 -13.54 -3.54
C ALA A 40 -8.66 -13.46 -3.29
N GLU A 41 -9.07 -13.10 -2.07
CA GLU A 41 -10.49 -12.90 -1.72
C GLU A 41 -11.16 -11.79 -2.53
N TRP A 42 -10.40 -10.76 -2.92
CA TRP A 42 -10.89 -9.61 -3.68
C TRP A 42 -10.80 -9.81 -5.20
N GLY A 43 -10.28 -10.95 -5.65
CA GLY A 43 -10.08 -11.25 -7.07
C GLY A 43 -8.95 -10.44 -7.72
N LEU A 44 -7.94 -10.05 -6.94
CA LEU A 44 -6.79 -9.22 -7.33
C LEU A 44 -5.46 -9.98 -7.19
N ALA A 45 -5.49 -11.31 -7.33
CA ALA A 45 -4.33 -12.17 -7.10
C ALA A 45 -3.14 -11.85 -8.01
N GLU A 46 -3.40 -11.31 -9.20
CA GLU A 46 -2.40 -10.85 -10.16
C GLU A 46 -1.53 -9.68 -9.64
N LEU A 47 -2.01 -8.94 -8.65
CA LEU A 47 -1.27 -7.81 -8.06
C LEU A 47 -0.36 -8.24 -6.91
N THR A 48 -0.38 -9.53 -6.51
CA THR A 48 0.25 -10.02 -5.28
C THR A 48 1.73 -9.66 -5.19
N ASP A 49 2.51 -9.92 -6.23
CA ASP A 49 3.96 -9.72 -6.18
C ASP A 49 4.33 -8.25 -5.98
N ALA A 50 3.68 -7.34 -6.72
CA ALA A 50 3.89 -5.90 -6.61
C ALA A 50 3.51 -5.38 -5.21
N VAL A 51 2.36 -5.81 -4.70
CA VAL A 51 1.85 -5.38 -3.39
C VAL A 51 2.68 -5.96 -2.24
N GLU A 52 3.11 -7.23 -2.34
CA GLU A 52 3.99 -7.87 -1.36
C GLU A 52 5.36 -7.19 -1.28
N LEU A 53 5.91 -6.73 -2.41
CA LEU A 53 7.15 -5.97 -2.44
C LEU A 53 6.95 -4.60 -1.78
N GLY A 54 5.95 -3.83 -2.24
CA GLY A 54 5.69 -2.48 -1.72
C GLY A 54 5.41 -2.47 -0.22
N VAL A 55 4.61 -3.41 0.28
CA VAL A 55 4.32 -3.50 1.73
C VAL A 55 5.56 -3.90 2.53
N THR A 56 6.43 -4.75 1.99
CA THR A 56 7.68 -5.14 2.65
C THR A 56 8.58 -3.92 2.84
N GLU A 57 8.70 -3.07 1.82
CA GLU A 57 9.48 -1.82 1.91
C GLU A 57 8.88 -0.83 2.91
N LEU A 58 7.56 -0.63 2.91
CA LEU A 58 6.92 0.26 3.89
C LEU A 58 7.11 -0.23 5.32
N VAL A 59 6.97 -1.53 5.57
CA VAL A 59 7.18 -2.14 6.90
C VAL A 59 8.65 -2.04 7.32
N ALA A 60 9.59 -2.28 6.40
CA ALA A 60 11.01 -2.10 6.68
C ALA A 60 11.34 -0.65 7.04
N ASN A 61 10.72 0.33 6.38
CA ASN A 61 10.88 1.75 6.73
C ASN A 61 10.36 2.05 8.14
N VAL A 62 9.23 1.46 8.56
CA VAL A 62 8.76 1.59 9.94
C VAL A 62 9.79 1.04 10.92
N VAL A 63 10.32 -0.16 10.68
CA VAL A 63 11.33 -0.80 11.55
C VAL A 63 12.60 0.06 11.69
N ARG A 64 13.03 0.69 10.59
CA ARG A 64 14.26 1.50 10.53
C ARG A 64 14.11 2.90 11.15
N HIS A 65 12.96 3.55 10.93
CA HIS A 65 12.82 5.00 11.14
C HIS A 65 11.80 5.41 12.21
N VAL A 66 11.02 4.46 12.75
CA VAL A 66 10.00 4.76 13.76
C VAL A 66 10.47 4.23 15.12
N PRO A 67 10.75 5.10 16.12
CA PRO A 67 11.36 4.67 17.38
C PRO A 67 10.59 3.59 18.15
N ASP A 68 9.25 3.66 18.19
CA ASP A 68 8.40 2.65 18.85
C ASP A 68 7.94 1.53 17.90
N ARG A 69 8.31 1.64 16.60
CA ARG A 69 7.94 0.75 15.49
C ARG A 69 6.43 0.51 15.38
N HIS A 70 5.62 1.40 15.93
CA HIS A 70 4.18 1.26 15.91
C HIS A 70 3.61 1.80 14.60
N CYS A 71 2.77 1.00 13.95
CA CYS A 71 2.09 1.45 12.75
C CYS A 71 0.70 0.81 12.59
N THR A 72 -0.09 1.40 11.69
CA THR A 72 -1.33 0.83 11.18
C THR A 72 -1.15 0.55 9.70
N LEU A 73 -1.35 -0.70 9.29
CA LEU A 73 -1.50 -1.12 7.91
C LEU A 73 -2.98 -1.13 7.51
N VAL A 74 -3.31 -0.55 6.36
CA VAL A 74 -4.64 -0.64 5.75
C VAL A 74 -4.52 -1.11 4.30
N LEU A 75 -5.34 -2.07 3.91
CA LEU A 75 -5.56 -2.48 2.52
C LEU A 75 -6.96 -2.02 2.12
N LEU A 76 -7.08 -1.32 0.99
CA LEU A 76 -8.33 -0.77 0.48
C LEU A 76 -8.53 -1.21 -0.96
N GLN A 77 -9.60 -1.95 -1.26
CA GLN A 77 -9.96 -2.25 -2.64
C GLN A 77 -10.40 -0.97 -3.37
N ARG A 78 -9.89 -0.77 -4.59
CA ARG A 78 -10.14 0.39 -5.45
C ARG A 78 -10.49 -0.09 -6.86
N GLY A 79 -11.75 -0.44 -7.10
CA GLY A 79 -12.17 -1.02 -8.38
C GLY A 79 -11.43 -2.33 -8.64
N ALA A 80 -10.67 -2.38 -9.73
CA ALA A 80 -9.79 -3.49 -10.07
C ALA A 80 -8.39 -3.39 -9.44
N GLY A 81 -8.14 -2.41 -8.56
CA GLY A 81 -6.85 -2.23 -7.90
C GLY A 81 -6.95 -2.27 -6.38
N VAL A 82 -5.82 -2.05 -5.74
CA VAL A 82 -5.68 -1.97 -4.29
C VAL A 82 -4.82 -0.76 -3.91
N ARG A 83 -5.21 -0.09 -2.83
CA ARG A 83 -4.38 0.91 -2.15
C ARG A 83 -3.90 0.33 -0.83
N VAL A 84 -2.62 0.46 -0.57
CA VAL A 84 -1.98 0.09 0.70
C VAL A 84 -1.54 1.34 1.43
N GLU A 85 -1.87 1.43 2.70
CA GLU A 85 -1.49 2.55 3.56
C GLU A 85 -0.77 2.05 4.80
N VAL A 86 0.35 2.70 5.15
CA VAL A 86 1.06 2.49 6.41
C VAL A 86 1.14 3.83 7.12
N THR A 87 0.46 3.92 8.27
CA THR A 87 0.45 5.10 9.12
C THR A 87 1.33 4.88 10.35
N ASP A 88 2.27 5.77 10.59
CA ASP A 88 3.17 5.75 11.74
C ASP A 88 3.25 7.11 12.45
N GLY A 89 3.77 7.11 13.68
CA GLY A 89 3.87 8.31 14.52
C GLY A 89 5.06 9.23 14.17
N SER A 90 5.94 8.84 13.26
CA SER A 90 7.13 9.64 12.91
C SER A 90 6.78 10.72 11.89
N SER A 91 7.27 11.93 12.14
CA SER A 91 7.17 13.06 11.21
C SER A 91 8.28 13.06 10.16
N GLU A 92 9.25 12.15 10.26
CA GLU A 92 10.30 11.98 9.27
C GLU A 92 9.70 11.44 7.97
N LEU A 93 9.92 12.16 6.87
CA LEU A 93 9.55 11.65 5.56
C LEU A 93 10.52 10.54 5.12
N PRO A 94 10.04 9.56 4.34
CA PRO A 94 10.94 8.71 3.58
C PRO A 94 11.73 9.63 2.63
N VAL A 95 13.03 9.75 2.83
CA VAL A 95 13.93 10.48 1.92
C VAL A 95 14.49 9.49 0.93
N ALA A 96 14.27 9.70 -0.36
CA ALA A 96 15.07 9.03 -1.40
C ALA A 96 16.42 9.75 -1.44
N PRO A 97 17.55 9.10 -1.09
CA PRO A 97 18.86 9.71 -1.27
C PRO A 97 19.09 9.97 -2.76
N ALA A 98 19.56 11.16 -3.11
CA ALA A 98 19.82 11.57 -4.50
C ALA A 98 20.86 10.67 -5.22
N GLU A 99 21.74 10.02 -4.45
CA GLU A 99 22.66 8.99 -4.91
C GLU A 99 22.56 7.81 -3.94
N VAL A 100 22.10 6.66 -4.42
CA VAL A 100 22.15 5.40 -3.66
C VAL A 100 23.39 4.65 -4.16
N PRO A 101 24.47 4.54 -3.37
CA PRO A 101 25.56 3.63 -3.70
C PRO A 101 24.98 2.25 -3.98
N TRP A 102 25.51 1.54 -4.98
CA TRP A 102 25.04 0.20 -5.34
C TRP A 102 25.15 -0.83 -4.18
N GLU A 103 25.86 -0.48 -3.11
CA GLU A 103 26.02 -1.27 -1.89
C GLU A 103 25.07 -0.85 -0.75
N ALA A 104 24.38 0.30 -0.86
CA ALA A 104 23.52 0.82 0.20
C ALA A 104 22.08 0.29 0.07
N GLU A 105 21.61 -0.46 1.08
CA GLU A 105 20.19 -0.86 1.20
C GLU A 105 19.29 0.31 1.63
N SER A 106 19.84 1.29 2.37
CA SER A 106 19.13 2.49 2.82
C SER A 106 18.92 3.46 1.66
N GLY A 107 17.71 3.49 1.10
CA GLY A 107 17.31 4.44 0.06
C GLY A 107 16.64 3.83 -1.17
N ARG A 108 16.69 2.50 -1.33
CA ARG A 108 16.01 1.80 -2.43
C ARG A 108 14.51 1.65 -2.24
N GLY A 109 14.00 1.75 -1.02
CA GLY A 109 12.58 1.47 -0.74
C GLY A 109 11.61 2.35 -1.56
N LEU A 110 11.95 3.61 -1.79
CA LEU A 110 11.15 4.48 -2.67
C LEU A 110 11.34 4.15 -4.16
N LEU A 111 12.56 3.82 -4.58
CA LEU A 111 12.83 3.37 -5.96
C LEU A 111 12.08 2.07 -6.30
N LEU A 112 11.92 1.19 -5.32
CA LEU A 112 11.13 -0.04 -5.47
C LEU A 112 9.64 0.27 -5.60
N LEU A 113 9.11 1.23 -4.83
CA LEU A 113 7.73 1.70 -4.99
C LEU A 113 7.53 2.38 -6.35
N ASP A 114 8.48 3.22 -6.80
CA ASP A 114 8.44 3.82 -8.15
C ASP A 114 8.41 2.76 -9.26
N ALA A 115 9.03 1.60 -9.03
CA ALA A 115 9.09 0.52 -10.02
C ALA A 115 7.84 -0.37 -10.05
N VAL A 116 7.10 -0.51 -8.94
CA VAL A 116 6.00 -1.50 -8.82
C VAL A 116 4.62 -0.91 -8.55
N ALA A 117 4.53 0.36 -8.12
CA ALA A 117 3.26 1.02 -7.87
C ALA A 117 2.88 1.94 -9.03
N ASP A 118 1.58 2.02 -9.34
CA ASP A 118 1.06 3.00 -10.31
C ASP A 118 1.17 4.42 -9.76
N LYS A 119 0.95 4.56 -8.45
CA LYS A 119 1.03 5.81 -7.69
C LYS A 119 1.48 5.52 -6.29
N TRP A 120 2.23 6.44 -5.70
CA TRP A 120 2.49 6.43 -4.27
C TRP A 120 2.62 7.86 -3.76
N GLY A 121 2.53 8.03 -2.45
CA GLY A 121 2.63 9.33 -1.83
C GLY A 121 2.76 9.26 -0.31
N VAL A 122 2.84 10.45 0.28
CA VAL A 122 2.90 10.61 1.73
C VAL A 122 1.94 11.71 2.17
N ASP A 123 0.99 11.35 3.01
CA ASP A 123 0.07 12.28 3.66
C ASP A 123 0.58 12.59 5.07
N ARG A 124 0.90 13.86 5.33
CA ARG A 124 1.38 14.31 6.65
C ARG A 124 0.23 14.69 7.55
N TRP A 125 0.31 14.30 8.82
CA TRP A 125 -0.74 14.59 9.80
C TRP A 125 -0.37 15.83 10.62
N ARG A 126 -1.33 16.73 10.82
CA ARG A 126 -1.08 18.05 11.48
C ARG A 126 -0.55 17.94 12.91
N GLN A 127 -0.84 16.84 13.60
CA GLN A 127 -0.48 16.61 15.01
C GLN A 127 0.75 15.69 15.16
N GLY A 128 1.48 15.44 14.07
CA GLY A 128 2.57 14.47 14.02
C GLY A 128 2.15 13.15 13.38
N GLY A 129 3.13 12.45 12.83
CA GLY A 129 2.93 11.22 12.07
C GLY A 129 2.65 11.44 10.58
N LYS A 130 2.63 10.33 9.86
CA LYS A 130 2.43 10.31 8.41
C LYS A 130 1.73 9.02 7.99
N THR A 131 1.11 9.07 6.82
CA THR A 131 0.65 7.90 6.08
C THR A 131 1.44 7.83 4.79
N VAL A 132 2.26 6.79 4.65
CA VAL A 132 2.87 6.44 3.36
C VAL A 132 1.94 5.45 2.67
N TRP A 133 1.66 5.67 1.39
CA TRP A 133 0.71 4.87 0.65
C TRP A 133 1.17 4.60 -0.77
N PHE A 134 0.69 3.49 -1.34
CA PHE A 134 0.84 3.18 -2.76
C PHE A 134 -0.41 2.50 -3.32
N GLU A 135 -0.57 2.58 -4.63
CA GLU A 135 -1.68 2.00 -5.39
C GLU A 135 -1.12 1.07 -6.47
N CYS A 136 -1.74 -0.10 -6.60
CA CYS A 136 -1.48 -1.04 -7.69
C CYS A 136 -2.82 -1.41 -8.35
N GLY A 137 -2.83 -1.48 -9.66
CA GLY A 137 -3.92 -1.97 -10.49
C GLY A 137 -3.40 -2.86 -11.60
N PRO A 138 -4.30 -3.52 -12.35
CA PRO A 138 -3.90 -4.31 -13.50
C PRO A 138 -3.18 -3.41 -14.49
N ALA A 139 -2.10 -3.92 -15.08
CA ALA A 139 -1.46 -3.25 -16.20
C ALA A 139 -2.53 -2.91 -17.25
N PRO A 140 -2.53 -1.69 -17.81
CA PRO A 140 -3.47 -1.36 -18.86
C PRO A 140 -3.31 -2.40 -19.98
N CYS A 141 -4.42 -3.01 -20.41
CA CYS A 141 -4.42 -3.89 -21.56
C CYS A 141 -3.76 -3.13 -22.72
N PRO A 142 -2.66 -3.63 -23.32
CA PRO A 142 -2.07 -2.95 -24.45
C PRO A 142 -3.16 -2.79 -25.53
N PRO A 143 -3.29 -1.61 -26.16
CA PRO A 143 -4.30 -1.43 -27.19
C PRO A 143 -4.10 -2.52 -28.24
N ASP A 144 -5.19 -3.21 -28.59
CA ASP A 144 -5.21 -4.23 -29.64
C ASP A 144 -4.36 -3.74 -30.81
N GLN A 145 -3.18 -4.35 -31.00
CA GLN A 145 -2.44 -4.16 -32.23
C GLN A 145 -3.27 -4.86 -33.30
N VAL A 146 -4.16 -4.08 -33.91
CA VAL A 146 -4.91 -4.46 -35.11
C VAL A 146 -3.88 -5.00 -36.08
N ARG A 147 -3.89 -6.33 -36.27
CA ARG A 147 -3.08 -7.02 -37.27
C ARG A 147 -3.51 -6.47 -38.63
N GLY A 148 -2.70 -5.59 -39.19
CA GLY A 148 -2.73 -5.22 -40.60
C GLY A 148 -2.13 -6.33 -41.46
#